data_AF-A0A1V5T6V9-F1
#
_entry.id   AF-A0A1V5T6V9-F1
#
_cell.length_a   1.000
_cell.length_b   1.000
_cell.length_c   1.000
_cell.angle_alpha   90.00
_cell.angle_beta   90.00
_cell.angle_gamma   90.00
#
_symmetry.space_group_name_H-M   'P 1'
#
loop_
_entity.id
_entity.type
_entity.pdbx_description
1 polymer ?
#
loop_
_entity_poly.entity_id
_entity_poly.type
_entity_poly.pdbx_seq_one_letter_code
_entity_poly.pdbx_strand_id
1 'polypeptide(L)'
;MKLENWTVKELAGAVDISKRTLDTYLDARAQTPPVTNAVKIAKALGVSVEYLVTGETASTEVLPPDIRSIVDKLQVLDAQDRAAVEASLSRSRFAT
;
A
#
# COMPACT_ATOMS: atom_id res chain seq x y z
N MET A 1 -6.77 -15.63 -6.80
CA MET A 1 -6.10 -14.32 -6.80
C MET A 1 -5.65 -14.00 -8.21
N LYS A 2 -6.08 -12.87 -8.78
CA LYS A 2 -5.65 -12.45 -10.13
C LYS A 2 -4.43 -11.54 -9.95
N LEU A 3 -3.28 -11.96 -10.45
CA LEU A 3 -2.06 -11.15 -10.43
C LEU A 3 -2.08 -10.25 -11.67
N GLU A 4 -2.65 -9.06 -11.55
CA GLU A 4 -3.02 -8.25 -12.74
C GLU A 4 -1.83 -7.89 -13.65
N ASN A 5 -0.61 -7.84 -13.09
CA ASN A 5 0.61 -7.43 -13.81
C ASN A 5 1.76 -8.46 -13.75
N TRP A 6 1.53 -9.65 -13.18
CA TRP A 6 2.61 -10.62 -12.94
C TRP A 6 2.19 -12.05 -13.32
N THR A 7 3.06 -12.77 -14.03
CA THR A 7 2.97 -14.23 -14.03
C THR A 7 3.50 -14.79 -12.71
N VAL A 8 3.02 -15.98 -12.30
CA VAL A 8 3.52 -16.65 -11.08
C VAL A 8 5.03 -16.90 -11.13
N LYS A 9 5.58 -17.16 -12.33
CA LYS A 9 7.02 -17.37 -12.52
C LYS A 9 7.83 -16.09 -12.29
N GLU A 10 7.37 -14.98 -12.84
CA GLU A 10 8.03 -13.68 -12.67
C GLU A 10 7.99 -13.25 -11.21
N LEU A 11 6.83 -13.38 -10.55
CA LEU A 11 6.69 -12.99 -9.15
C LEU A 11 7.57 -13.85 -8.24
N ALA A 12 7.57 -15.17 -8.46
CA ALA A 12 8.44 -16.10 -7.73
C ALA A 12 9.93 -15.74 -7.87
N GLY A 13 10.37 -15.41 -9.10
CA GLY A 13 11.72 -14.94 -9.36
C GLY A 13 12.03 -13.61 -8.67
N ALA A 14 11.09 -12.66 -8.68
CA ALA A 14 11.28 -11.34 -8.08
C ALA A 14 11.37 -11.38 -6.54
N VAL A 15 10.71 -12.35 -5.89
CA VAL A 15 10.71 -12.48 -4.42
C VAL A 15 11.64 -13.57 -3.89
N ASP A 16 12.42 -14.20 -4.77
CA ASP A 16 13.36 -15.28 -4.46
C ASP A 16 12.69 -16.44 -3.70
N ILE A 17 11.59 -16.94 -4.25
CA ILE A 17 10.94 -18.18 -3.81
C ILE A 17 10.72 -19.10 -5.02
N SER A 18 10.69 -20.40 -4.79
CA SER A 18 10.39 -21.32 -5.89
C SER A 18 8.97 -21.11 -6.41
N LYS A 19 8.77 -21.24 -7.73
CA LYS A 19 7.42 -21.19 -8.33
C LYS A 19 6.47 -22.16 -7.62
N ARG A 20 6.95 -23.36 -7.28
CA ARG A 20 6.18 -24.39 -6.56
C ARG A 20 5.75 -23.94 -5.17
N THR A 21 6.61 -23.22 -4.46
CA THR A 21 6.28 -22.61 -3.16
C THR A 21 5.20 -21.57 -3.32
N LEU A 22 5.31 -20.67 -4.32
CA LEU A 22 4.30 -19.65 -4.58
C LEU A 22 2.96 -20.26 -5.03
N ASP A 23 2.99 -21.28 -5.89
CA ASP A 23 1.80 -22.03 -6.30
C ASP A 23 1.06 -22.61 -5.07
N THR A 24 1.81 -23.12 -4.08
CA THR A 24 1.24 -23.67 -2.83
C THR A 24 0.52 -22.61 -2.00
N TYR A 25 0.92 -21.33 -2.09
CA TYR A 25 0.24 -20.23 -1.41
C TYR A 25 -1.03 -19.75 -2.14
N LEU A 26 -1.14 -20.03 -3.44
CA LEU A 26 -2.25 -19.59 -4.29
C LEU A 26 -3.38 -20.64 -4.40
N ASP A 27 -3.15 -21.87 -3.94
CA ASP A 27 -4.10 -22.98 -3.99
C ASP A 27 -5.30 -22.76 -3.02
N ALA A 28 -6.46 -23.33 -3.33
CA ALA A 28 -7.66 -23.26 -2.49
C ALA A 28 -7.51 -23.96 -1.13
N ARG A 29 -6.53 -24.86 -1.00
CA ARG A 29 -6.13 -25.52 0.26
C ARG A 29 -4.76 -25.04 0.75
N ALA A 30 -4.36 -23.85 0.34
CA ALA A 30 -3.02 -23.31 0.54
C ALA A 30 -2.58 -23.32 2.01
N GLN A 31 -1.29 -23.54 2.20
CA GLN A 31 -0.63 -23.20 3.46
C GLN A 31 -0.46 -21.69 3.55
N THR A 32 -0.70 -21.13 4.74
CA THR A 32 -0.40 -19.74 5.03
C THR A 32 1.09 -19.50 4.79
N PRO A 33 1.48 -18.54 3.93
CA PRO A 33 2.88 -18.22 3.73
C PRO A 33 3.51 -17.77 5.06
N PRO A 34 4.77 -18.13 5.33
CA PRO A 34 5.53 -17.48 6.40
C PRO A 34 5.45 -15.97 6.23
N VAL A 35 5.36 -15.23 7.35
CA VAL A 35 5.24 -13.75 7.34
C VAL A 35 6.31 -13.10 6.48
N THR A 36 7.53 -13.65 6.51
CA THR A 36 8.66 -13.19 5.68
C THR A 36 8.37 -13.26 4.18
N ASN A 37 7.70 -14.31 3.70
CA ASN A 37 7.32 -14.46 2.30
C ASN A 37 6.12 -13.57 1.95
N ALA A 38 5.13 -13.44 2.84
CA ALA A 38 4.00 -12.53 2.66
C ALA A 38 4.47 -11.07 2.48
N VAL A 39 5.44 -10.62 3.29
CA VAL A 39 6.04 -9.28 3.17
C VAL A 39 6.76 -9.09 1.83
N LYS A 40 7.54 -10.08 1.39
CA LYS A 40 8.25 -10.00 0.10
C LYS A 40 7.27 -9.90 -1.08
N ILE A 41 6.20 -10.69 -1.05
CA ILE A 41 5.14 -10.69 -2.06
C ILE A 41 4.40 -9.34 -2.08
N ALA A 42 4.03 -8.81 -0.91
CA ALA A 42 3.33 -7.53 -0.79
C ALA A 42 4.15 -6.38 -1.41
N LYS A 43 5.46 -6.35 -1.12
CA LYS A 43 6.40 -5.36 -1.68
C LYS A 43 6.51 -5.47 -3.20
N ALA A 44 6.64 -6.67 -3.75
CA ALA A 44 6.74 -6.87 -5.20
C ALA A 44 5.44 -6.47 -5.93
N LEU A 45 4.29 -6.60 -5.26
CA LEU A 45 2.98 -6.24 -5.81
C LEU A 45 2.58 -4.79 -5.53
N GLY A 46 3.33 -4.04 -4.71
CA GLY A 46 3.00 -2.66 -4.36
C GLY A 46 1.78 -2.50 -3.45
N VAL A 47 1.49 -3.49 -2.61
CA VAL A 47 0.33 -3.52 -1.70
C VAL A 47 0.76 -3.79 -0.25
N SER A 48 -0.16 -3.64 0.72
CA SER A 48 0.12 -3.99 2.12
C SER A 48 -0.02 -5.50 2.36
N VAL A 49 0.64 -6.02 3.41
CA VAL A 49 0.45 -7.43 3.83
C VAL A 49 -0.98 -7.66 4.32
N GLU A 50 -1.57 -6.66 4.98
CA GLU A 50 -2.98 -6.67 5.35
C GLU A 50 -3.86 -6.88 4.12
N TYR A 51 -3.62 -6.11 3.04
CA TYR A 51 -4.34 -6.28 1.78
C TYR A 51 -4.20 -7.69 1.20
N LEU A 52 -3.03 -8.34 1.33
CA LEU A 52 -2.87 -9.73 0.88
C LEU A 52 -3.75 -10.72 1.65
N VAL A 53 -4.04 -10.43 2.92
CA VAL A 53 -4.79 -11.33 3.81
C VAL A 53 -6.28 -11.03 3.77
N THR A 54 -6.65 -9.75 3.81
CA THR A 54 -8.04 -9.31 3.92
C THR A 54 -8.66 -8.99 2.56
N GLY A 55 -7.84 -8.70 1.54
CA GLY A 55 -8.28 -8.12 0.28
C GLY A 55 -8.75 -6.66 0.41
N GLU A 56 -8.65 -6.09 1.61
CA GLU A 56 -9.07 -4.72 1.90
C GLU A 56 -7.86 -3.81 1.79
N THR A 57 -7.96 -2.77 0.97
CA THR A 57 -6.93 -1.73 0.96
C THR A 57 -6.94 -1.09 2.33
N ALA A 58 -5.84 -1.23 3.05
CA ALA A 58 -5.67 -0.62 4.37
C ALA A 58 -6.18 0.82 4.27
N SER A 59 -7.28 1.08 4.95
CA SER A 59 -7.83 2.42 5.02
C SER A 59 -6.76 3.26 5.70
N THR A 60 -6.26 4.23 4.94
CA THR A 60 -5.37 5.32 5.30
C THR A 60 -5.48 5.72 6.76
N GLU A 61 -4.33 5.99 7.39
CA GLU A 61 -4.16 6.40 8.78
C GLU A 61 -5.38 7.09 9.41
N VAL A 62 -5.70 6.70 10.64
CA VAL A 62 -6.64 7.45 11.48
C VAL A 62 -5.98 8.76 11.87
N LEU A 63 -6.10 9.75 10.98
CA LEU A 63 -5.66 11.12 11.23
C LEU A 63 -6.36 11.64 12.49
N PRO A 64 -5.62 12.34 13.38
CA PRO A 64 -6.22 13.10 14.47
C PRO A 64 -7.37 13.99 13.96
N PRO A 65 -8.47 14.17 14.69
CA PRO A 65 -9.68 14.85 14.18
C PRO A 65 -9.43 16.25 13.61
N ASP A 66 -8.47 16.96 14.20
CA ASP A 66 -8.00 18.27 13.76
C ASP A 66 -7.23 18.21 12.44
N ILE A 67 -6.29 17.27 12.29
CA ILE A 67 -5.54 17.06 11.05
C ILE A 67 -6.46 16.54 9.94
N ARG A 68 -7.37 15.61 10.26
CA ARG A 68 -8.38 15.11 9.32
C ARG A 68 -9.26 16.25 8.81
N SER A 69 -9.73 17.12 9.72
CA SER A 69 -10.52 18.29 9.33
C SER A 69 -9.76 19.23 8.39
N ILE A 70 -8.45 19.37 8.56
CA ILE A 70 -7.61 20.16 7.65
C ILE A 70 -7.51 19.48 6.28
N VAL A 71 -7.22 18.18 6.23
CA VAL A 71 -7.14 17.42 4.97
C VAL A 71 -8.47 17.49 4.21
N ASP A 72 -9.60 17.31 4.89
CA ASP A 72 -10.94 17.41 4.29
C ASP A 72 -11.19 18.78 3.66
N LYS A 73 -10.74 19.85 4.33
CA LYS A 73 -10.85 21.22 3.80
C LYS A 73 -9.95 21.44 2.59
N LEU A 74 -8.73 20.88 2.57
CA LEU A 74 -7.80 21.01 1.44
C LEU A 74 -8.30 20.29 0.17
N GLN A 75 -9.09 19.21 0.34
CA GLN A 75 -9.64 18.48 -0.79
C GLN A 75 -10.68 19.29 -1.58
N VAL A 76 -11.41 20.22 -0.94
CA VAL A 76 -12.46 21.03 -1.58
C VAL A 76 -11.98 22.39 -2.10
N LEU A 77 -10.74 22.79 -1.80
CA LEU A 77 -10.16 24.01 -2.35
C LEU A 77 -9.91 23.88 -3.85
N ASP A 78 -9.93 25.00 -4.57
CA ASP A 78 -9.52 25.01 -5.98
C ASP A 78 -8.00 24.89 -6.12
N ALA A 79 -7.52 24.75 -7.37
CA ALA A 79 -6.11 24.56 -7.63
C ALA A 79 -5.25 25.78 -7.23
N GLN A 80 -5.81 26.99 -7.33
CA GLN A 80 -5.10 28.22 -6.98
C GLN A 80 -4.94 28.32 -5.46
N ASP A 81 -6.00 28.04 -4.72
CA ASP A 81 -6.00 28.07 -3.26
C ASP A 81 -5.14 26.94 -2.67
N ARG A 82 -5.16 25.75 -3.27
CA ARG A 82 -4.24 24.66 -2.88
C ARG A 82 -2.78 25.05 -3.09
N ALA A 83 -2.45 25.66 -4.23
CA ALA A 83 -1.09 26.13 -4.49
C ALA A 83 -0.66 27.23 -3.50
N ALA A 84 -1.58 28.11 -3.09
CA ALA A 84 -1.32 29.12 -2.07
C ALA A 84 -1.06 28.50 -0.69
N VAL A 85 -1.82 27.46 -0.31
CA VAL A 85 -1.58 26.69 0.92
C VAL A 85 -0.23 25.99 0.85
N GLU A 86 0.08 25.29 -0.24
CA GLU A 86 1.35 24.59 -0.43
C GLU A 86 2.55 25.55 -0.33
N ALA A 87 2.44 26.72 -0.96
CA ALA A 87 3.46 27.76 -0.88
C ALA A 87 3.62 28.29 0.56
N SER A 88 2.53 28.36 1.33
CA SER A 88 2.55 28.81 2.72
C SER A 88 3.13 27.76 3.66
N LEU A 89 2.82 26.49 3.45
CA LEU A 89 3.42 25.36 4.16
C LEU A 89 4.93 25.26 3.85
N SER A 90 5.33 25.46 2.60
CA SER A 90 6.73 25.45 2.17
C SER A 90 7.58 26.57 2.81
N ARG A 91 6.95 27.68 3.17
CA ARG A 91 7.59 28.80 3.89
C ARG A 91 7.56 28.62 5.41
N SER A 92 6.73 27.71 5.92
CA SER A 92 6.64 27.45 7.35
C SER A 92 7.84 26.61 7.78
N ARG A 93 8.58 27.12 8.76
CA ARG A 93 9.69 26.38 9.37
C ARG A 93 9.09 25.35 10.31
N PHE A 94 8.82 24.14 9.80
CA PHE A 94 8.36 23.03 10.63
C PHE A 94 9.40 22.78 11.74
N ALA A 95 8.96 22.85 13.00
CA ALA A 95 9.79 22.46 14.13
C ALA A 95 10.08 20.96 14.00
N THR A 96 11.34 20.62 13.75
CA THR A 96 11.85 19.24 13.68
C THR A 96 11.91 18.64 15.07
#